data_AF-A0A0D2UN86-F1
#
_entry.id   AF-A0A0D2UN86-F1
#
_cell.length_a   1.000
_cell.length_b   1.000
_cell.length_c   1.000
_cell.angle_alpha   90.00
_cell.angle_beta   90.00
_cell.angle_gamma   90.00
#
_symmetry.space_group_name_H-M   'P 1'
#
loop_
_entity.id
_entity.type
_entity.pdbx_description
1 polymer ?
#
loop_
_entity_poly.entity_id
_entity_poly.type
_entity_poly.pdbx_seq_one_letter_code
_entity_poly.pdbx_strand_id
1 'polypeptide(L)'
;MLSAVQQTRSTTSLMLRQAVRTMTTHKPYLDAVRRPQPIAITPDPVDPLNNVPPLDQLPPGSTYMGLYVVLPGLARTRLRKCPIVQTPAFFDRLKREREQVRELRSDPERELRARTGQEIVPFDQPLTQTTWANSISRQLTLTFGIHNRIWTDLAEKVPKLTRYLKVTYPETAIVHGNLVPAGLTSSAPTVTFEPESGKYYTLMMVGLDSNISSANHQYMHWLVADISEAGISSGNTIYPYVQALPLKDTGYHRVAFLLLEHAAPLGMQAESIYNRIDLYARSFSTALFVNEFGVRIVGASFCQTFHDDSVEKAFARENVQLPVVKVTYTPDTSHGKHTRLPHVGPLVPIKDASMRKFDQRTERRLRKK
;
A
#
# COMPACT_ATOMS: atom_id res chain seq x y z
N MET A 1 -8.98 42.59 16.31
CA MET A 1 -8.90 41.43 15.40
C MET A 1 -7.53 40.74 15.41
N LEU A 2 -6.40 41.46 15.39
CA LEU A 2 -5.06 40.87 15.50
C LEU A 2 -4.80 40.10 16.81
N SER A 3 -5.32 40.57 17.95
CA SER A 3 -5.17 39.89 19.25
C SER A 3 -5.93 38.56 19.34
N ALA A 4 -7.11 38.47 18.71
CA ALA A 4 -7.91 37.25 18.68
C ALA A 4 -7.29 36.17 17.79
N VAL A 5 -6.62 36.55 16.69
CA VAL A 5 -5.87 35.63 15.81
C VAL A 5 -4.57 35.15 16.46
N GLN A 6 -3.91 35.98 17.27
CA GLN A 6 -2.74 35.56 18.05
C GLN A 6 -3.12 34.63 19.21
N GLN A 7 -4.25 34.88 19.88
CA GLN A 7 -4.75 34.00 20.94
C GLN A 7 -5.18 32.63 20.40
N THR A 8 -5.87 32.56 19.25
CA THR A 8 -6.27 31.28 18.65
C THR A 8 -5.08 30.46 18.15
N ARG A 9 -4.03 31.10 17.61
CA ARG A 9 -2.76 30.44 17.24
C ARG A 9 -1.99 29.91 18.46
N SER A 10 -2.02 30.63 19.57
CA SER A 10 -1.40 30.20 20.83
C SER A 10 -2.13 29.00 21.43
N THR A 11 -3.46 28.99 21.44
CA THR A 11 -4.25 27.88 21.99
C THR A 11 -4.22 26.63 21.12
N THR A 12 -4.24 26.76 19.79
CA THR A 12 -4.07 25.60 18.88
C THR A 12 -2.68 25.01 18.97
N SER A 13 -1.62 25.84 19.09
CA SER A 13 -0.26 25.38 19.35
C SER A 13 -0.11 24.66 20.70
N LEU A 14 -0.79 25.12 21.74
CA LEU A 14 -0.77 24.49 23.07
C LEU A 14 -1.50 23.14 23.06
N MET A 15 -2.65 23.08 22.39
CA MET A 15 -3.42 21.84 22.21
C MET A 15 -2.64 20.81 21.37
N LEU A 16 -1.97 21.23 20.30
CA LEU A 16 -1.07 20.39 19.50
C LEU A 16 0.12 19.87 20.32
N ARG A 17 0.73 20.73 21.14
CA ARG A 17 1.81 20.31 22.04
C ARG A 17 1.33 19.35 23.12
N GLN A 18 0.10 19.51 23.62
CA GLN A 18 -0.53 18.57 24.54
C GLN A 18 -0.91 17.24 23.86
N ALA A 19 -1.41 17.27 22.62
CA ALA A 19 -1.73 16.08 21.83
C ALA A 19 -0.48 15.25 21.49
N VAL A 20 0.59 15.91 21.04
CA VAL A 20 1.92 15.29 20.81
C VAL A 20 2.49 14.74 22.11
N ARG A 21 2.31 15.43 23.24
CA ARG A 21 2.66 14.88 24.57
C ARG A 21 1.82 13.67 24.94
N THR A 22 0.52 13.64 24.67
CA THR A 22 -0.34 12.49 25.00
C THR A 22 -0.05 11.27 24.14
N MET A 23 0.40 11.46 22.89
CA MET A 23 0.89 10.36 22.05
C MET A 23 2.24 9.79 22.50
N THR A 24 3.13 10.65 23.02
CA THR A 24 4.48 10.24 23.47
C THR A 24 4.52 9.76 24.93
N THR A 25 3.54 10.10 25.76
CA THR A 25 3.55 9.81 27.22
C THR A 25 2.58 8.72 27.67
N HIS A 26 2.18 7.79 26.80
CA HIS A 26 1.45 6.59 27.21
C HIS A 26 2.37 5.58 27.96
N LYS A 27 2.97 6.03 29.07
CA LYS A 27 3.69 5.23 30.05
C LYS A 27 2.85 4.09 30.65
N PRO A 28 1.51 4.21 30.88
CA PRO A 28 0.71 3.06 31.30
C PRO A 28 0.49 2.01 30.19
N TYR A 29 0.70 2.35 28.91
CA TYR A 29 0.61 1.40 27.80
C TYR A 29 1.87 0.54 27.70
N LEU A 30 3.04 1.13 27.91
CA LEU A 30 4.33 0.41 27.96
C LEU A 30 4.38 -0.64 29.09
N ASP A 31 3.69 -0.41 30.20
CA ASP A 31 3.60 -1.38 31.31
C ASP A 31 2.57 -2.49 31.07
N ALA A 32 1.51 -2.24 30.30
CA ALA A 32 0.49 -3.24 29.94
C ALA A 32 0.96 -4.25 28.87
N VAL A 33 1.92 -3.86 28.02
CA VAL A 33 2.47 -4.67 26.90
C VAL A 33 3.55 -5.66 27.36
N ARG A 34 3.98 -5.65 28.64
CA ARG A 34 4.93 -6.62 29.21
C ARG A 34 4.39 -8.05 29.36
N ARG A 35 3.15 -8.32 28.94
CA ARG A 35 2.60 -9.68 28.91
C ARG A 35 2.42 -10.12 27.46
N PRO A 36 3.25 -11.05 26.95
CA PRO A 36 3.03 -11.59 25.61
C PRO A 36 1.68 -12.34 25.61
N GLN A 37 0.70 -11.79 24.90
CA GLN A 37 -0.50 -12.54 24.54
C GLN A 37 -0.24 -13.21 23.19
N PRO A 38 -0.57 -14.50 23.02
CA PRO A 38 -0.45 -15.16 21.75
C PRO A 38 -1.36 -14.50 20.71
N ILE A 39 -0.78 -14.06 19.60
CA ILE A 39 -1.48 -13.49 18.45
C ILE A 39 -2.22 -14.64 17.75
N ALA A 40 -3.55 -14.67 17.87
CA ALA A 40 -4.38 -15.57 17.08
C ALA A 40 -4.63 -14.93 15.71
N ILE A 41 -3.96 -15.45 14.67
CA ILE A 41 -4.27 -15.12 13.28
C ILE A 41 -5.50 -15.96 12.91
N THR A 42 -6.65 -15.32 12.73
CA THR A 42 -7.83 -15.99 12.16
C THR A 42 -7.62 -16.19 10.66
N PRO A 43 -7.86 -17.38 10.10
CA PRO A 43 -7.78 -17.58 8.66
C PRO A 43 -8.85 -16.74 7.95
N ASP A 44 -8.45 -16.07 6.87
CA ASP A 44 -9.36 -15.36 5.97
C ASP A 44 -10.42 -16.33 5.38
N PRO A 45 -11.66 -15.87 5.17
CA PRO A 45 -12.66 -16.66 4.46
C PRO A 45 -12.25 -16.90 3.01
N VAL A 46 -12.48 -18.14 2.56
CA VAL A 46 -12.15 -18.69 1.24
C VAL A 46 -12.52 -17.73 0.09
N ASP A 47 -11.54 -17.43 -0.76
CA ASP A 47 -11.64 -16.57 -1.93
C ASP A 47 -12.55 -17.20 -3.02
N PRO A 48 -13.62 -16.53 -3.48
CA PRO A 48 -14.53 -17.08 -4.50
C PRO A 48 -13.94 -17.11 -5.93
N LEU A 49 -12.63 -16.86 -6.09
CA LEU A 49 -11.93 -16.84 -7.40
C LEU A 49 -11.56 -18.21 -7.97
N ASN A 50 -11.84 -19.32 -7.27
CA ASN A 50 -11.53 -20.67 -7.75
C ASN A 50 -12.39 -21.18 -8.93
N ASN A 51 -13.22 -20.34 -9.55
CA ASN A 51 -14.06 -20.69 -10.70
C ASN A 51 -13.75 -19.91 -12.00
N VAL A 52 -12.54 -19.35 -12.15
CA VAL A 52 -12.11 -18.76 -13.42
C VAL A 52 -11.37 -19.82 -14.24
N PRO A 53 -11.82 -20.18 -15.47
CA PRO A 53 -11.13 -21.15 -16.30
C PRO A 53 -9.75 -20.64 -16.77
N PRO A 54 -8.78 -21.53 -17.03
CA PRO A 54 -7.43 -21.16 -17.47
C PRO A 54 -7.43 -20.38 -18.79
N LEU A 55 -6.44 -19.50 -18.94
CA LEU A 55 -6.29 -18.54 -20.05
C LEU A 55 -6.22 -19.19 -21.45
N ASP A 56 -5.95 -20.50 -21.51
CA ASP A 56 -5.74 -21.27 -22.74
C ASP A 56 -7.04 -21.69 -23.45
N GLN A 57 -8.21 -21.34 -22.90
CA GLN A 57 -9.53 -21.69 -23.48
C GLN A 57 -10.26 -20.51 -24.17
N LEU A 58 -9.61 -19.35 -24.33
CA LEU A 58 -10.21 -18.21 -25.03
C LEU A 58 -9.98 -18.31 -26.56
N PRO A 59 -10.99 -18.06 -27.41
CA PRO A 59 -10.85 -18.16 -28.86
C PRO A 59 -9.83 -17.14 -29.40
N PRO A 60 -9.00 -17.52 -30.39
CA PRO A 60 -7.99 -16.64 -30.96
C PRO A 60 -8.66 -15.55 -31.80
N GLY A 61 -8.53 -14.30 -31.37
CA GLY A 61 -9.09 -13.15 -32.08
C GLY A 61 -9.40 -11.89 -31.26
N SER A 62 -9.04 -11.82 -29.98
CA SER A 62 -9.20 -10.60 -29.17
C SER A 62 -7.92 -9.78 -29.12
N THR A 63 -7.71 -8.98 -30.17
CA THR A 63 -6.77 -7.85 -30.12
C THR A 63 -7.21 -6.93 -28.99
N TYR A 64 -6.37 -6.76 -27.97
CA TYR A 64 -6.55 -5.80 -26.88
C TYR A 64 -6.50 -4.37 -27.43
N MET A 65 -7.62 -3.93 -28.01
CA MET A 65 -7.93 -2.53 -28.21
C MET A 65 -8.16 -1.90 -26.85
N GLY A 66 -7.48 -0.76 -26.63
CA GLY A 66 -7.38 -0.07 -25.35
C GLY A 66 -8.68 0.00 -24.56
N LEU A 67 -8.53 -0.05 -23.24
CA LEU A 67 -9.58 0.01 -22.23
C LEU A 67 -10.32 1.37 -22.25
N TYR A 68 -11.01 1.68 -23.34
CA TYR A 68 -12.26 2.42 -23.25
C TYR A 68 -13.29 1.41 -22.78
N VAL A 69 -13.80 1.59 -21.57
CA VAL A 69 -14.96 0.85 -21.08
C VAL A 69 -16.09 1.06 -22.08
N VAL A 70 -16.29 0.10 -22.98
CA VAL A 70 -17.49 -0.01 -23.81
C VAL A 70 -18.59 -0.48 -22.87
N LEU A 71 -19.23 0.48 -22.21
CA LEU A 71 -20.47 0.22 -21.51
C LEU A 71 -21.51 -0.22 -22.55
N PRO A 72 -22.13 -1.42 -22.42
CA PRO A 72 -23.21 -1.83 -23.30
C PRO A 72 -24.39 -0.86 -23.20
N GLY A 73 -25.16 -0.77 -24.29
CA GLY A 73 -26.04 0.34 -24.70
C GLY A 73 -27.10 0.88 -23.73
N LEU A 74 -27.23 0.35 -22.52
CA LEU A 74 -28.13 0.83 -21.47
C LEU A 74 -27.54 1.99 -20.63
N ALA A 75 -26.23 2.24 -20.67
CA ALA A 75 -25.60 3.31 -19.87
C ALA A 75 -25.52 4.68 -20.55
N ARG A 76 -25.73 4.76 -21.88
CA ARG A 76 -25.64 6.03 -22.64
C ARG A 76 -26.66 7.08 -22.21
N THR A 77 -27.81 6.66 -21.67
CA THR A 77 -28.88 7.57 -21.23
C THR A 77 -28.65 8.16 -19.84
N ARG A 78 -27.83 7.51 -18.98
CA ARG A 78 -27.53 8.02 -17.62
C ARG A 78 -26.30 8.91 -17.54
N LEU A 79 -25.33 8.77 -18.45
CA LEU A 79 -24.13 9.63 -18.48
C LEU A 79 -24.42 11.11 -18.73
N ARG A 80 -25.51 11.44 -19.44
CA ARG A 80 -25.92 12.84 -19.67
C ARG A 80 -26.34 13.57 -18.38
N LYS A 81 -26.65 12.85 -17.30
CA LYS A 81 -27.07 13.43 -16.00
C LYS A 81 -25.95 13.50 -14.96
N CYS A 82 -24.71 13.15 -15.31
CA CYS A 82 -23.57 13.26 -14.40
C CYS A 82 -23.03 14.70 -14.39
N PRO A 83 -23.10 15.44 -13.25
CA PRO A 83 -22.64 16.83 -13.18
C PRO A 83 -21.12 16.97 -13.42
N ILE A 84 -20.35 15.89 -13.26
CA ILE A 84 -18.89 15.83 -13.52
C ILE A 84 -18.56 15.94 -15.03
N VAL A 85 -19.53 15.71 -15.93
CA VAL A 85 -19.31 15.55 -17.39
C VAL A 85 -19.64 16.81 -18.20
N GLN A 86 -20.07 17.91 -17.57
CA GLN A 86 -20.64 19.07 -18.28
C GLN A 86 -19.88 20.39 -18.12
N THR A 87 -18.62 20.39 -17.70
CA THR A 87 -17.82 21.64 -17.64
C THR A 87 -17.39 22.09 -19.04
N PRO A 88 -17.33 23.40 -19.35
CA PRO A 88 -16.80 23.89 -20.64
C PRO A 88 -15.40 23.34 -20.97
N ALA A 89 -14.53 23.27 -19.96
CA ALA A 89 -13.18 22.71 -20.08
C ALA A 89 -13.16 21.22 -20.56
N PHE A 90 -14.21 20.45 -20.27
CA PHE A 90 -14.34 19.06 -20.74
C PHE A 90 -14.62 19.01 -22.25
N PHE A 91 -15.52 19.86 -22.74
CA PHE A 91 -15.82 19.93 -24.17
C PHE A 91 -14.64 20.47 -24.99
N ASP A 92 -13.92 21.47 -24.46
CA ASP A 92 -12.71 21.99 -25.09
C ASP A 92 -11.59 20.93 -25.17
N ARG A 93 -11.45 20.11 -24.12
CA ARG A 93 -10.55 18.96 -24.13
C ARG A 93 -10.95 17.93 -25.19
N LEU A 94 -12.23 17.53 -25.23
CA LEU A 94 -12.73 16.58 -26.22
C LEU A 94 -12.56 17.07 -27.66
N LYS A 95 -12.74 18.37 -27.90
CA LYS A 95 -12.55 18.97 -29.22
C LYS A 95 -11.09 18.85 -29.66
N ARG A 96 -10.15 19.22 -28.79
CA ARG A 96 -8.70 19.06 -29.03
C ARG A 96 -8.30 17.61 -29.28
N GLU A 97 -8.78 16.68 -28.46
CA GLU A 97 -8.50 15.25 -28.64
C GLU A 97 -9.04 14.72 -29.99
N ARG A 98 -10.21 15.18 -30.43
CA ARG A 98 -10.76 14.81 -31.75
C ARG A 98 -9.97 15.40 -32.91
N GLU A 99 -9.51 16.64 -32.79
CA GLU A 99 -8.66 17.28 -33.79
C GLU A 99 -7.32 16.54 -33.93
N GLN A 100 -6.67 16.20 -32.82
CA GLN A 100 -5.46 15.37 -32.82
C GLN A 100 -5.69 14.01 -33.48
N VAL A 101 -6.77 13.30 -33.14
CA VAL A 101 -7.09 12.01 -33.78
C VAL A 101 -7.36 12.18 -35.28
N ARG A 102 -7.97 13.31 -35.69
CA ARG A 102 -8.23 13.61 -37.10
C ARG A 102 -6.92 13.86 -37.87
N GLU A 103 -6.00 14.63 -37.31
CA GLU A 103 -4.67 14.85 -37.87
C GLU A 103 -3.90 13.54 -38.00
N LEU A 104 -3.88 12.74 -36.92
CA LEU A 104 -3.20 11.45 -36.90
C LEU A 104 -3.76 10.44 -37.92
N ARG A 105 -5.05 10.53 -38.24
CA ARG A 105 -5.71 9.71 -39.28
C ARG A 105 -5.53 10.25 -40.68
N SER A 106 -5.17 11.53 -40.83
CA SER A 106 -4.96 12.14 -42.14
C SER A 106 -3.62 11.78 -42.77
N ASP A 107 -2.68 11.22 -41.97
CA ASP A 107 -1.37 10.77 -42.43
C ASP A 107 -1.47 9.41 -43.17
N PRO A 108 -1.26 9.37 -44.50
CA PRO A 108 -1.35 8.16 -45.29
C PRO A 108 -0.19 7.19 -45.05
N GLU A 109 0.99 7.67 -44.66
CA GLU A 109 2.13 6.79 -44.38
C GLU A 109 1.90 6.01 -43.09
N ARG A 110 1.27 6.66 -42.11
CA ARG A 110 0.89 6.03 -40.86
C ARG A 110 -0.19 4.97 -41.05
N GLU A 111 -1.17 5.22 -41.92
CA GLU A 111 -2.17 4.22 -42.30
C GLU A 111 -1.50 2.99 -42.93
N LEU A 112 -0.55 3.20 -43.85
CA LEU A 112 0.18 2.12 -44.48
C LEU A 112 0.98 1.30 -43.46
N ARG A 113 1.70 1.95 -42.53
CA ARG A 113 2.43 1.28 -41.43
C ARG A 113 1.49 0.51 -40.51
N ALA A 114 0.32 1.06 -40.18
CA ALA A 114 -0.67 0.38 -39.34
C ALA A 114 -1.23 -0.86 -40.05
N ARG A 115 -1.49 -0.78 -41.37
CA ARG A 115 -1.98 -1.89 -42.19
C ARG A 115 -0.97 -3.01 -42.35
N THR A 116 0.33 -2.68 -42.45
CA THR A 116 1.41 -3.67 -42.55
C THR A 116 1.89 -4.18 -41.19
N GLY A 117 1.33 -3.68 -40.08
CA GLY A 117 1.74 -4.05 -38.72
C GLY A 117 3.12 -3.50 -38.32
N GLN A 118 3.63 -2.49 -39.01
CA GLN A 118 4.93 -1.86 -38.77
C GLN A 118 4.85 -0.55 -37.96
N GLU A 119 3.64 -0.14 -37.58
CA GLU A 119 3.45 1.04 -36.73
C GLU A 119 3.90 0.73 -35.29
N ILE A 120 4.95 1.43 -34.84
CA ILE A 120 5.47 1.35 -33.48
C ILE A 120 5.08 2.63 -32.75
N VAL A 121 4.35 2.50 -31.65
CA VAL A 121 4.09 3.62 -30.75
C VAL A 121 5.23 3.67 -29.72
N PRO A 122 6.16 4.63 -29.81
CA PRO A 122 7.26 4.72 -28.85
C PRO A 122 6.71 5.05 -27.46
N PHE A 123 7.01 4.18 -26.50
CA PHE A 123 6.56 4.33 -25.12
C PHE A 123 7.23 5.52 -24.41
N ASP A 124 8.49 5.81 -24.77
CA ASP A 124 9.35 6.80 -24.10
C ASP A 124 9.14 8.26 -24.53
N GLN A 125 8.10 8.55 -25.32
CA GLN A 125 7.83 9.94 -25.67
C GLN A 125 7.43 10.76 -24.42
N PRO A 126 7.94 11.99 -24.24
CA PRO A 126 7.62 12.82 -23.07
C PRO A 126 6.11 13.09 -22.92
N LEU A 127 5.41 13.22 -24.05
CA LEU A 127 3.96 13.42 -24.07
C LEU A 127 3.19 12.18 -23.60
N THR A 128 3.61 10.96 -23.96
CA THR A 128 2.98 9.72 -23.45
C THR A 128 3.24 9.54 -21.97
N GLN A 129 4.45 9.86 -21.47
CA GLN A 129 4.74 9.80 -20.04
C GLN A 129 3.94 10.83 -19.23
N THR A 130 3.85 12.07 -19.72
CA THR A 130 3.12 13.16 -19.03
C THR A 130 1.61 12.92 -19.04
N THR A 131 1.04 12.48 -20.17
CA THR A 131 -0.40 12.15 -20.26
C THR A 131 -0.75 10.92 -19.44
N TRP A 132 0.11 9.90 -19.41
CA TRP A 132 -0.04 8.71 -18.58
C TRP A 132 -0.01 9.05 -17.09
N ALA A 133 1.00 9.80 -16.65
CA ALA A 133 1.15 10.29 -15.28
C ALA A 133 -0.09 11.08 -14.83
N ASN A 134 -0.56 12.00 -15.67
CA ASN A 134 -1.64 12.92 -15.33
C ASN A 134 -3.05 12.35 -15.54
N SER A 135 -3.23 11.13 -16.05
CA SER A 135 -4.58 10.56 -16.23
C SER A 135 -4.69 9.12 -15.75
N ILE A 136 -4.20 8.17 -16.55
CA ILE A 136 -4.40 6.73 -16.39
C ILE A 136 -3.71 6.23 -15.11
N SER A 137 -2.48 6.67 -14.85
CA SER A 137 -1.70 6.20 -13.70
C SER A 137 -2.41 6.46 -12.36
N ARG A 138 -3.06 7.62 -12.20
CA ARG A 138 -3.84 7.93 -10.98
C ARG A 138 -5.05 7.00 -10.82
N GLN A 139 -5.77 6.73 -11.92
CA GLN A 139 -6.91 5.82 -11.90
C GLN A 139 -6.48 4.38 -11.62
N LEU A 140 -5.39 3.92 -12.24
CA LEU A 140 -4.82 2.61 -11.96
C LEU A 140 -4.40 2.50 -10.50
N THR A 141 -3.72 3.51 -9.95
CA THR A 141 -3.33 3.54 -8.53
C THR A 141 -4.55 3.39 -7.62
N LEU A 142 -5.65 4.10 -7.90
CA LEU A 142 -6.89 3.95 -7.16
C LEU A 142 -7.45 2.53 -7.26
N THR A 143 -7.59 2.00 -8.48
CA THR A 143 -8.16 0.67 -8.73
C THR A 143 -7.32 -0.44 -8.10
N PHE A 144 -6.01 -0.45 -8.33
CA PHE A 144 -5.11 -1.43 -7.73
C PHE A 144 -5.04 -1.27 -6.21
N GLY A 145 -5.14 -0.05 -5.69
CA GLY A 145 -5.18 0.19 -4.26
C GLY A 145 -6.45 -0.36 -3.60
N ILE A 146 -7.59 -0.36 -4.30
CA ILE A 146 -8.81 -1.04 -3.82
C ILE A 146 -8.58 -2.56 -3.80
N HIS A 147 -8.06 -3.11 -4.91
CA HIS A 147 -7.80 -4.55 -5.04
C HIS A 147 -6.83 -5.06 -3.96
N ASN A 148 -5.77 -4.30 -3.67
CA ASN A 148 -4.75 -4.63 -2.66
C ASN A 148 -5.13 -4.18 -1.23
N ARG A 149 -6.38 -3.72 -1.01
CA ARG A 149 -6.85 -3.21 0.30
C ARG A 149 -5.96 -2.13 0.91
N ILE A 150 -5.31 -1.31 0.08
CA ILE A 150 -4.43 -0.22 0.54
C ILE A 150 -5.25 0.90 1.18
N TRP A 151 -6.35 1.30 0.55
CA TRP A 151 -7.14 2.44 1.02
C TRP A 151 -7.91 2.13 2.30
N THR A 152 -8.49 0.94 2.40
CA THR A 152 -9.24 0.49 3.58
C THR A 152 -8.41 0.50 4.85
N ASP A 153 -7.11 0.22 4.71
CA ASP A 153 -6.19 0.07 5.83
C ASP A 153 -5.53 1.41 6.20
N LEU A 154 -5.52 2.39 5.28
CA LEU A 154 -4.91 3.71 5.48
C LEU A 154 -5.90 4.80 5.87
N ALA A 155 -7.13 4.75 5.36
CA ALA A 155 -8.12 5.81 5.53
C ALA A 155 -9.56 5.28 5.49
N GLU A 156 -10.47 5.98 6.14
CA GLU A 156 -11.90 5.63 6.13
C GLU A 156 -12.52 5.74 4.72
N LYS A 157 -11.98 6.65 3.89
CA LYS A 157 -12.49 6.92 2.54
C LYS A 157 -11.36 6.81 1.53
N VAL A 158 -11.70 6.28 0.34
CA VAL A 158 -10.79 6.24 -0.79
C VAL A 158 -10.36 7.68 -1.14
N PRO A 159 -9.05 7.98 -1.17
CA PRO A 159 -8.58 9.33 -1.39
C PRO A 159 -8.82 9.77 -2.83
N LYS A 160 -8.93 11.09 -3.04
CA LYS A 160 -8.98 11.68 -4.38
C LYS A 160 -7.56 12.08 -4.80
N LEU A 161 -6.92 11.23 -5.60
CA LEU A 161 -5.57 11.51 -6.08
C LEU A 161 -5.59 12.61 -7.15
N THR A 162 -5.02 13.77 -6.81
CA THR A 162 -4.87 14.91 -7.72
C THR A 162 -3.46 15.06 -8.25
N ARG A 163 -2.47 14.41 -7.64
CA ARG A 163 -1.05 14.49 -8.00
C ARG A 163 -0.50 13.12 -8.38
N TYR A 164 0.36 13.10 -9.39
CA TYR A 164 1.15 11.93 -9.73
C TYR A 164 2.39 11.89 -8.83
N LEU A 165 2.61 10.75 -8.16
CA LEU A 165 3.75 10.54 -7.28
C LEU A 165 4.66 9.48 -7.90
N LYS A 166 5.82 9.91 -8.42
CA LYS A 166 6.82 9.01 -8.97
C LYS A 166 7.84 8.68 -7.88
N VAL A 167 8.04 7.39 -7.62
CA VAL A 167 9.01 6.89 -6.65
C VAL A 167 9.94 5.93 -7.36
N THR A 168 11.25 6.17 -7.29
CA THR A 168 12.25 5.42 -8.04
C THR A 168 13.46 5.14 -7.17
N TYR A 169 13.77 3.86 -7.00
CA TYR A 169 15.04 3.37 -6.50
C TYR A 169 16.04 3.23 -7.67
N PRO A 170 17.35 3.11 -7.40
CA PRO A 170 18.37 3.02 -8.46
C PRO A 170 18.09 1.94 -9.51
N GLU A 171 17.57 0.80 -9.08
CA GLU A 171 17.35 -0.37 -9.95
C GLU A 171 15.88 -0.59 -10.33
N THR A 172 14.93 0.09 -9.65
CA THR A 172 13.50 -0.19 -9.87
C THR A 172 12.60 1.01 -9.55
N ALA A 173 11.51 1.14 -10.27
CA ALA A 173 10.46 2.10 -9.98
C ALA A 173 9.35 1.44 -9.15
N ILE A 174 8.70 2.21 -8.28
CA ILE A 174 7.51 1.75 -7.56
C ILE A 174 6.29 2.08 -8.41
N VAL A 175 5.58 1.02 -8.83
CA VAL A 175 4.45 1.10 -9.76
C VAL A 175 3.38 0.10 -9.35
N HIS A 176 2.22 0.61 -8.93
CA HIS A 176 0.95 -0.12 -8.81
C HIS A 176 1.02 -1.52 -8.13
N GLY A 177 1.84 -1.69 -7.11
CA GLY A 177 1.95 -2.96 -6.38
C GLY A 177 2.99 -3.93 -6.92
N ASN A 178 3.92 -3.48 -7.77
CA ASN A 178 5.02 -4.31 -8.25
C ASN A 178 5.84 -4.91 -7.10
N LEU A 179 6.46 -6.07 -7.37
CA LEU A 179 7.28 -6.75 -6.40
C LEU A 179 8.69 -6.15 -6.34
N VAL A 180 9.12 -5.75 -5.15
CA VAL A 180 10.42 -5.12 -4.88
C VAL A 180 11.11 -5.83 -3.72
N PRO A 181 12.26 -6.47 -3.94
CA PRO A 181 13.07 -7.06 -2.87
C PRO A 181 13.43 -6.02 -1.80
N ALA A 182 13.42 -6.40 -0.53
CA ALA A 182 13.71 -5.48 0.57
C ALA A 182 15.10 -4.84 0.43
N GLY A 183 16.08 -5.57 -0.11
CA GLY A 183 17.44 -5.10 -0.35
C GLY A 183 17.53 -3.92 -1.31
N LEU A 184 16.63 -3.82 -2.29
CA LEU A 184 16.57 -2.67 -3.21
C LEU A 184 16.06 -1.40 -2.52
N THR A 185 15.49 -1.52 -1.32
CA THR A 185 15.01 -0.41 -0.50
C THR A 185 16.01 0.02 0.57
N SER A 186 17.28 -0.42 0.50
CA SER A 186 18.30 -0.12 1.51
C SER A 186 18.59 1.39 1.68
N SER A 187 18.45 2.17 0.60
CA SER A 187 18.61 3.63 0.58
C SER A 187 17.30 4.32 0.21
N ALA A 188 17.15 5.59 0.62
CA ALA A 188 15.93 6.35 0.33
C ALA A 188 15.71 6.50 -1.18
N PRO A 189 14.47 6.34 -1.69
CA PRO A 189 14.19 6.50 -3.11
C PRO A 189 14.24 7.96 -3.54
N THR A 190 14.45 8.17 -4.84
CA THR A 190 14.14 9.46 -5.47
C THR A 190 12.64 9.58 -5.63
N VAL A 191 12.05 10.63 -5.06
CA VAL A 191 10.62 10.90 -5.17
C VAL A 191 10.41 12.21 -5.89
N THR A 192 9.57 12.19 -6.94
CA THR A 192 9.25 13.37 -7.74
C THR A 192 7.74 13.55 -7.89
N PHE A 193 7.30 14.80 -7.75
CA PHE A 193 5.93 15.24 -7.96
C PHE A 193 5.96 16.72 -8.35
N GLU A 194 4.88 17.19 -8.97
CA GLU A 194 4.72 18.61 -9.31
C GLU A 194 4.00 19.30 -8.13
N PRO A 195 4.65 20.21 -7.38
CA PRO A 195 4.01 20.95 -6.29
C PRO A 195 3.11 22.08 -6.83
N GLU A 196 2.08 22.45 -6.06
CA GLU A 196 1.35 23.72 -6.28
C GLU A 196 2.04 24.85 -5.53
N SER A 197 2.09 26.05 -6.13
CA SER A 197 2.61 27.22 -5.44
C SER A 197 1.72 27.59 -4.24
N GLY A 198 2.35 27.95 -3.12
CA GLY A 198 1.67 28.30 -1.88
C GLY A 198 1.04 27.11 -1.12
N LYS A 199 1.35 25.87 -1.50
CA LYS A 199 0.97 24.66 -0.75
C LYS A 199 2.19 24.02 -0.10
N TYR A 200 1.92 23.26 0.96
CA TYR A 200 2.90 22.43 1.62
C TYR A 200 2.48 20.96 1.50
N TYR A 201 3.49 20.09 1.54
CA TYR A 201 3.29 18.65 1.38
C TYR A 201 3.97 17.87 2.49
N THR A 202 3.42 16.71 2.80
CA THR A 202 4.03 15.71 3.67
C THR A 202 4.15 14.40 2.90
N LEU A 203 5.36 13.85 2.82
CA LEU A 203 5.63 12.54 2.25
C LEU A 203 5.68 11.50 3.38
N MET A 204 5.00 10.38 3.19
CA MET A 204 5.04 9.24 4.10
C MET A 204 5.37 7.95 3.33
N MET A 205 6.17 7.08 3.93
CA MET A 205 6.36 5.69 3.54
C MET A 205 5.88 4.82 4.70
N VAL A 206 4.83 4.03 4.46
CA VAL A 206 4.16 3.24 5.49
C VAL A 206 4.12 1.76 5.08
N GLY A 207 4.50 0.88 6.01
CA GLY A 207 4.38 -0.56 5.87
C GLY A 207 3.07 -1.01 6.49
N LEU A 208 2.13 -1.48 5.67
CA LEU A 208 0.78 -1.84 6.14
C LEU A 208 0.79 -3.16 6.92
N ASP A 209 1.69 -4.07 6.56
CA ASP A 209 1.78 -5.41 7.15
C ASP A 209 3.02 -5.56 8.06
N SER A 210 3.76 -4.47 8.30
CA SER A 210 5.07 -4.51 8.97
C SER A 210 5.00 -4.24 10.48
N ASN A 211 3.83 -3.89 11.01
CA ASN A 211 3.68 -3.57 12.43
C ASN A 211 3.38 -4.84 13.24
N ILE A 212 4.26 -5.14 14.20
CA ILE A 212 4.15 -6.32 15.08
C ILE A 212 3.36 -5.97 16.36
N SER A 213 3.36 -4.69 16.73
CA SER A 213 2.80 -4.22 18.01
C SER A 213 1.28 -4.07 17.99
N SER A 214 0.71 -3.79 16.83
CA SER A 214 -0.72 -3.57 16.66
C SER A 214 -1.16 -3.89 15.24
N ALA A 215 -2.18 -4.75 15.11
CA ALA A 215 -2.76 -5.12 13.82
C ALA A 215 -3.41 -3.95 13.05
N ASN A 216 -3.90 -2.92 13.76
CA ASN A 216 -4.62 -1.79 13.14
C ASN A 216 -3.73 -0.58 12.84
N HIS A 217 -2.43 -0.68 13.13
CA HIS A 217 -1.48 0.42 12.93
C HIS A 217 -0.45 0.03 11.87
N GLN A 218 0.01 1.01 11.10
CA GLN A 218 1.07 0.83 10.13
C GLN A 218 2.44 1.03 10.80
N TYR A 219 3.49 0.58 10.13
CA TYR A 219 4.87 0.91 10.50
C TYR A 219 5.36 2.10 9.67
N MET A 220 5.81 3.16 10.32
CA MET A 220 6.35 4.36 9.65
C MET A 220 7.81 4.14 9.25
N HIS A 221 8.07 3.95 7.96
CA HIS A 221 9.41 3.83 7.41
C HIS A 221 10.07 5.19 7.21
N TRP A 222 9.33 6.19 6.73
CA TRP A 222 9.86 7.51 6.40
C TRP A 222 8.76 8.57 6.45
N LEU A 223 9.03 9.72 7.07
CA LEU A 223 8.11 10.87 7.08
C LEU A 223 8.90 12.16 6.93
N VAL A 224 8.57 12.91 5.88
CA VAL A 224 9.09 14.26 5.64
C VAL A 224 7.91 15.22 5.58
N ALA A 225 7.80 16.08 6.59
CA ALA A 225 6.76 17.09 6.70
C ALA A 225 7.18 18.42 6.06
N ASP A 226 6.21 19.32 5.87
CA ASP A 226 6.45 20.72 5.50
C ASP A 226 7.30 20.93 4.22
N ILE A 227 7.18 20.01 3.27
CA ILE A 227 7.82 20.09 1.95
C ILE A 227 7.21 21.26 1.18
N SER A 228 8.04 22.21 0.77
CA SER A 228 7.65 23.37 -0.04
C SER A 228 7.76 23.10 -1.55
N GLU A 229 7.49 24.12 -2.36
CA GLU A 229 7.64 24.06 -3.82
C GLU A 229 9.09 23.80 -4.30
N ALA A 230 10.09 23.99 -3.43
CA ALA A 230 11.49 23.65 -3.71
C ALA A 230 11.76 22.13 -3.73
N GLY A 231 10.75 21.30 -3.48
CA GLY A 231 10.84 19.84 -3.49
C GLY A 231 11.27 19.25 -2.15
N ILE A 232 11.48 17.94 -2.13
CA ILE A 232 11.60 17.14 -0.90
C ILE A 232 12.75 17.58 0.01
N SER A 233 13.85 18.08 -0.56
CA SER A 233 14.99 18.60 0.18
C SER A 233 14.65 19.80 1.07
N SER A 234 13.54 20.50 0.80
CA SER A 234 13.06 21.60 1.63
C SER A 234 12.26 21.16 2.86
N GLY A 235 11.85 19.89 2.90
CA GLY A 235 11.00 19.37 3.97
C GLY A 235 11.76 19.04 5.26
N ASN A 236 11.03 19.02 6.36
CA ASN A 236 11.53 18.61 7.66
C ASN A 236 11.35 17.10 7.87
N THR A 237 12.44 16.36 8.01
CA THR A 237 12.39 14.90 8.23
C THR A 237 12.06 14.59 9.69
N ILE A 238 10.87 14.06 9.95
CA ILE A 238 10.39 13.71 11.30
C ILE A 238 10.73 12.26 11.64
N TYR A 239 10.48 11.34 10.70
CA TYR A 239 10.91 9.96 10.78
C TYR A 239 11.98 9.75 9.72
N PRO A 240 13.26 9.57 10.10
CA PRO A 240 14.30 9.23 9.15
C PRO A 240 14.00 7.95 8.39
N TYR A 241 14.51 7.87 7.16
CA TYR A 241 14.28 6.75 6.28
C TYR A 241 14.80 5.44 6.88
N VAL A 242 13.94 4.42 6.87
CA VAL A 242 14.26 3.03 7.17
C VAL A 242 13.76 2.18 6.00
N GLN A 243 14.63 1.29 5.51
CA GLN A 243 14.30 0.34 4.45
C GLN A 243 13.06 -0.49 4.79
N ALA A 244 12.47 -1.18 3.81
CA ALA A 244 11.40 -2.12 4.11
C ALA A 244 11.94 -3.30 4.95
N LEU A 245 11.14 -3.75 5.93
CA LEU A 245 11.53 -4.79 6.89
C LEU A 245 10.48 -5.93 6.94
N PRO A 246 10.17 -6.59 5.81
CA PRO A 246 9.33 -7.78 5.83
C PRO A 246 10.00 -8.87 6.66
N LEU A 247 9.29 -9.39 7.67
CA LEU A 247 9.83 -10.43 8.53
C LEU A 247 9.88 -11.77 7.82
N LYS A 248 10.72 -12.66 8.32
CA LYS A 248 10.79 -14.01 7.79
C LYS A 248 9.47 -14.74 8.05
N ASP A 249 9.03 -15.49 7.05
CA ASP A 249 7.81 -16.31 7.08
C ASP A 249 6.49 -15.52 7.20
N THR A 250 6.47 -14.18 7.11
CA THR A 250 5.23 -13.38 7.12
C THR A 250 4.63 -13.12 5.73
N GLY A 251 5.31 -13.57 4.67
CA GLY A 251 4.85 -13.41 3.29
C GLY A 251 5.22 -12.06 2.69
N TYR A 252 4.39 -11.58 1.77
CA TYR A 252 4.59 -10.30 1.10
C TYR A 252 3.99 -9.16 1.91
N HIS A 253 4.77 -8.11 2.14
CA HIS A 253 4.33 -6.90 2.83
C HIS A 253 4.00 -5.81 1.83
N ARG A 254 2.89 -5.12 2.05
CA ARG A 254 2.50 -3.94 1.27
C ARG A 254 3.17 -2.71 1.86
N VAL A 255 3.83 -1.93 1.01
CA VAL A 255 4.46 -0.66 1.37
C VAL A 255 3.89 0.44 0.49
N ALA A 256 3.32 1.48 1.11
CA ALA A 256 2.73 2.60 0.42
C ALA A 256 3.49 3.90 0.68
N PHE A 257 3.72 4.64 -0.40
CA PHE A 257 4.16 6.03 -0.40
C PHE A 257 2.94 6.92 -0.57
N LEU A 258 2.77 7.87 0.33
CA LEU A 258 1.65 8.80 0.37
C LEU A 258 2.17 10.23 0.33
N LEU A 259 1.53 11.05 -0.51
CA LEU A 259 1.75 12.48 -0.55
C LEU A 259 0.49 13.16 -0.02
N LEU A 260 0.63 13.87 1.10
CA LEU A 260 -0.43 14.62 1.74
C LEU A 260 -0.24 16.11 1.47
N GLU A 261 -1.32 16.82 1.19
CA GLU A 261 -1.32 18.27 0.93
C GLU A 261 -1.97 19.02 2.09
N HIS A 262 -1.39 20.15 2.44
CA HIS A 262 -1.89 21.05 3.47
C HIS A 262 -1.60 22.52 3.14
N ALA A 263 -2.37 23.41 3.77
CA ALA A 263 -2.38 24.85 3.45
C ALA A 263 -1.34 25.67 4.22
N ALA A 264 -0.80 25.12 5.30
CA ALA A 264 0.18 25.79 6.16
C ALA A 264 1.10 24.74 6.81
N PRO A 265 2.34 25.11 7.18
CA PRO A 265 3.27 24.18 7.83
C PRO A 265 2.68 23.58 9.10
N LEU A 266 2.88 22.28 9.29
CA LEU A 266 2.44 21.52 10.44
C LEU A 266 3.33 21.81 11.67
N GLY A 267 4.59 22.21 11.47
CA GLY A 267 5.49 22.61 12.55
C GLY A 267 5.93 21.44 13.44
N MET A 268 5.87 20.22 12.91
CA MET A 268 6.26 19.00 13.62
C MET A 268 7.76 19.03 13.98
N GLN A 269 8.11 18.40 15.09
CA GLN A 269 9.49 18.29 15.56
C GLN A 269 9.94 16.84 15.49
N ALA A 270 11.16 16.63 14.99
CA ALA A 270 11.78 15.30 14.99
C ALA A 270 12.20 14.92 16.42
N GLU A 271 11.94 13.67 16.80
CA GLU A 271 12.40 13.13 18.08
C GLU A 271 13.47 12.07 17.84
N SER A 272 14.48 12.03 18.71
CA SER A 272 15.62 11.12 18.58
C SER A 272 15.22 9.64 18.61
N ILE A 273 14.08 9.31 19.23
CA ILE A 273 13.54 7.95 19.31
C ILE A 273 13.21 7.37 17.92
N TYR A 274 12.94 8.23 16.93
CA TYR A 274 12.63 7.79 15.58
C TYR A 274 13.88 7.54 14.74
N ASN A 275 15.08 7.89 15.20
CA ASN A 275 16.29 7.81 14.37
C ASN A 275 16.79 6.38 14.11
N ARG A 276 16.18 5.37 14.74
CA ARG A 276 16.59 3.97 14.65
C ARG A 276 15.44 3.09 14.20
N ILE A 277 15.78 1.84 13.87
CA ILE A 277 14.79 0.77 13.74
C ILE A 277 14.25 0.48 15.14
N ASP A 278 12.95 0.70 15.33
CA ASP A 278 12.25 0.39 16.58
C ASP A 278 10.87 -0.17 16.25
N LEU A 279 10.57 -1.34 16.78
CA LEU A 279 9.36 -2.11 16.48
C LEU A 279 8.08 -1.47 17.02
N TYR A 280 8.19 -0.56 18.00
CA TYR A 280 7.07 0.03 18.72
C TYR A 280 6.97 1.54 18.50
N ALA A 281 8.09 2.27 18.58
CA ALA A 281 8.11 3.72 18.46
C ALA A 281 7.72 4.23 17.06
N ARG A 282 7.81 3.36 16.04
CA ARG A 282 7.39 3.64 14.66
C ARG A 282 5.98 3.14 14.32
N SER A 283 5.21 2.69 15.31
CA SER A 283 3.78 2.41 15.15
C SER A 283 3.01 3.70 14.87
N PHE A 284 2.24 3.72 13.78
CA PHE A 284 1.61 4.94 13.28
C PHE A 284 0.22 4.66 12.69
N SER A 285 -0.70 5.63 12.78
CA SER A 285 -2.01 5.56 12.13
C SER A 285 -2.18 6.72 11.15
N THR A 286 -2.24 6.38 9.86
CA THR A 286 -2.44 7.36 8.79
C THR A 286 -3.80 8.04 8.89
N ALA A 287 -4.84 7.28 9.24
CA ALA A 287 -6.19 7.81 9.40
C ALA A 287 -6.28 8.84 10.52
N LEU A 288 -5.65 8.58 11.67
CA LEU A 288 -5.60 9.54 12.79
C LEU A 288 -4.85 10.81 12.38
N PHE A 289 -3.69 10.68 11.73
CA PHE A 289 -2.92 11.82 11.26
C PHE A 289 -3.70 12.71 10.28
N VAL A 290 -4.37 12.09 9.30
CA VAL A 290 -5.20 12.79 8.32
C VAL A 290 -6.31 13.59 9.00
N ASN A 291 -6.98 12.99 10.00
CA ASN A 291 -8.07 13.62 10.72
C ASN A 291 -7.58 14.73 11.65
N GLU A 292 -6.49 14.51 12.39
CA GLU A 292 -5.96 15.46 13.37
C GLU A 292 -5.43 16.74 12.73
N PHE A 293 -4.65 16.60 11.66
CA PHE A 293 -4.08 17.76 10.96
C PHE A 293 -5.00 18.31 9.85
N GLY A 294 -6.15 17.69 9.60
CA GLY A 294 -7.08 18.09 8.55
C GLY A 294 -6.47 18.07 7.14
N VAL A 295 -5.50 17.20 6.92
CA VAL A 295 -4.75 17.10 5.66
C VAL A 295 -5.43 16.14 4.69
N ARG A 296 -5.01 16.14 3.42
CA ARG A 296 -5.61 15.24 2.41
C ARG A 296 -4.54 14.49 1.64
N ILE A 297 -4.74 13.20 1.44
CA ILE A 297 -3.91 12.40 0.55
C ILE A 297 -4.23 12.81 -0.90
N VAL A 298 -3.21 13.34 -1.59
CA VAL A 298 -3.31 13.85 -2.97
C VAL A 298 -2.52 13.03 -3.97
N GLY A 299 -1.53 12.25 -3.52
CA GLY A 299 -0.74 11.37 -4.36
C GLY A 299 -0.40 10.09 -3.62
N ALA A 300 -0.22 9.00 -4.37
CA ALA A 300 0.18 7.72 -3.79
C ALA A 300 0.91 6.86 -4.83
N SER A 301 1.80 5.99 -4.33
CA SER A 301 2.38 4.87 -5.07
C SER A 301 2.65 3.74 -4.07
N PHE A 302 2.63 2.49 -4.48
CA PHE A 302 2.86 1.37 -3.57
C PHE A 302 3.50 0.18 -4.28
N CYS A 303 4.18 -0.66 -3.51
CA CYS A 303 4.77 -1.92 -3.93
C CYS A 303 4.48 -3.02 -2.91
N GLN A 304 4.78 -4.25 -3.31
CA GLN A 304 4.90 -5.38 -2.41
C GLN A 304 6.37 -5.72 -2.22
N THR A 305 6.74 -6.17 -1.03
CA THR A 305 8.11 -6.54 -0.68
C THR A 305 8.14 -7.84 0.12
N PHE A 306 9.28 -8.52 0.13
CA PHE A 306 9.45 -9.82 0.76
C PHE A 306 10.80 -9.92 1.46
N HIS A 307 10.89 -10.87 2.39
CA HIS A 307 12.09 -11.09 3.18
C HIS A 307 13.27 -11.53 2.31
N ASP A 308 14.41 -10.87 2.52
CA ASP A 308 15.73 -11.26 2.01
C ASP A 308 16.81 -10.98 3.08
N ASP A 309 18.06 -11.37 2.79
CA ASP A 309 19.19 -11.23 3.72
C ASP A 309 19.47 -9.79 4.17
N SER A 310 18.99 -8.78 3.42
CA SER A 310 19.20 -7.38 3.77
C SER A 310 18.43 -7.00 5.05
N VAL A 311 17.31 -7.67 5.32
CA VAL A 311 16.49 -7.42 6.51
C VAL A 311 17.27 -7.83 7.76
N GLU A 312 17.83 -9.03 7.77
CA GLU A 312 18.64 -9.52 8.89
C GLU A 312 19.84 -8.59 9.14
N LYS A 313 20.50 -8.12 8.08
CA LYS A 313 21.60 -7.15 8.16
C LYS A 313 21.14 -5.80 8.71
N ALA A 314 19.93 -5.33 8.40
CA ALA A 314 19.39 -4.09 8.92
C ALA A 314 19.15 -4.15 10.43
N PHE A 315 18.52 -5.22 10.91
CA PHE A 315 18.32 -5.45 12.35
C PHE A 315 19.66 -5.58 13.09
N ALA A 316 20.63 -6.31 12.52
CA ALA A 316 21.96 -6.46 13.09
C ALA A 316 22.72 -5.12 13.20
N ARG A 317 22.64 -4.26 12.18
CA ARG A 317 23.29 -2.92 12.20
C ARG A 317 22.81 -2.05 13.35
N GLU A 318 21.52 -2.13 13.70
CA GLU A 318 20.91 -1.34 14.77
C GLU A 318 20.97 -2.04 16.14
N ASN A 319 21.60 -3.22 16.24
CA ASN A 319 21.62 -4.07 17.43
C ASN A 319 20.21 -4.40 17.96
N VAL A 320 19.23 -4.55 17.07
CA VAL A 320 17.85 -4.93 17.40
C VAL A 320 17.67 -6.42 17.19
N GLN A 321 17.11 -7.11 18.17
CA GLN A 321 16.84 -8.54 18.05
C GLN A 321 15.77 -8.78 16.98
N LEU A 322 16.11 -9.61 15.97
CA LEU A 322 15.18 -9.98 14.91
C LEU A 322 14.01 -10.80 15.49
N PRO A 323 12.76 -10.38 15.27
CA PRO A 323 11.58 -11.14 15.67
C PRO A 323 11.48 -12.45 14.88
N VAL A 324 11.37 -13.57 15.59
CA VAL A 324 11.13 -14.88 14.95
C VAL A 324 9.63 -15.13 14.92
N VAL A 325 9.04 -15.01 13.73
CA VAL A 325 7.64 -15.36 13.49
C VAL A 325 7.58 -16.80 12.99
N LYS A 326 6.69 -17.61 13.57
CA LYS A 326 6.42 -18.97 13.11
C LYS A 326 4.99 -19.07 12.63
N VAL A 327 4.80 -19.24 11.33
CA VAL A 327 3.49 -19.57 10.77
C VAL A 327 3.18 -21.03 11.10
N THR A 328 2.12 -21.24 11.87
CA THR A 328 1.61 -22.59 12.15
C THR A 328 0.32 -22.78 11.40
N TYR A 329 0.30 -23.77 10.50
CA TYR A 329 -0.94 -24.23 9.89
C TYR A 329 -1.58 -25.21 10.86
N THR A 330 -2.73 -24.85 11.43
CA THR A 330 -3.58 -25.83 12.10
C THR A 330 -4.32 -26.62 11.02
N PRO A 331 -3.96 -27.89 10.77
CA PRO A 331 -4.70 -28.70 9.81
C PRO A 331 -6.17 -28.75 10.24
N ASP A 332 -7.07 -28.70 9.27
CA ASP A 332 -8.49 -28.85 9.55
C ASP A 332 -8.73 -30.23 10.18
N THR A 333 -8.94 -30.22 11.49
CA THR A 333 -9.21 -31.43 12.28
C THR A 333 -10.70 -31.72 12.34
N SER A 334 -11.51 -31.14 11.44
CA SER A 334 -12.91 -31.52 11.18
C SER A 334 -13.01 -32.91 10.54
N HIS A 335 -12.34 -33.89 11.14
CA HIS A 335 -12.60 -35.28 10.86
C HIS A 335 -14.02 -35.55 11.39
N GLY A 336 -14.93 -35.98 10.51
CA GLY A 336 -16.25 -36.41 10.93
C GLY A 336 -16.13 -37.40 12.10
N LYS A 337 -17.07 -37.35 13.06
CA LYS A 337 -17.06 -38.24 14.23
C LYS A 337 -16.76 -39.67 13.77
N HIS A 338 -15.71 -40.28 14.30
CA HIS A 338 -15.36 -41.67 13.99
C HIS A 338 -16.56 -42.58 14.30
N THR A 339 -17.22 -43.08 13.26
CA THR A 339 -18.21 -44.14 13.38
C THR A 339 -17.48 -45.47 13.48
N ARG A 340 -17.98 -46.41 14.29
CA ARG A 340 -17.35 -47.73 14.48
C ARG A 340 -17.20 -48.53 13.18
N LEU A 341 -18.01 -48.22 12.18
CA LEU A 341 -17.99 -48.82 10.85
C LEU A 341 -18.17 -47.71 9.79
N PRO A 342 -17.11 -47.29 9.08
CA PRO A 342 -17.26 -46.39 7.95
C PRO A 342 -17.84 -47.17 6.77
N HIS A 343 -19.11 -46.91 6.43
CA HIS A 343 -19.83 -47.76 5.48
C HIS A 343 -19.45 -47.53 4.01
N VAL A 344 -18.93 -46.36 3.62
CA VAL A 344 -18.44 -46.10 2.25
C VAL A 344 -17.39 -44.99 2.30
N GLY A 345 -16.12 -45.34 2.08
CA GLY A 345 -15.01 -44.40 1.97
C GLY A 345 -13.73 -45.14 1.58
N PRO A 346 -12.77 -44.48 0.91
CA PRO A 346 -11.49 -45.12 0.60
C PRO A 346 -10.83 -45.58 1.90
N LEU A 347 -10.24 -46.79 1.88
CA LEU A 347 -9.46 -47.37 2.98
C LEU A 347 -8.18 -46.54 3.18
N VAL A 348 -8.31 -45.33 3.72
CA VAL A 348 -7.17 -44.59 4.28
C VAL A 348 -6.91 -45.20 5.66
N PRO A 349 -5.69 -45.63 5.98
CA PRO A 349 -5.40 -46.19 7.30
C PRO A 349 -5.64 -45.12 8.38
N ILE A 350 -6.78 -45.22 9.07
CA ILE A 350 -7.24 -44.33 10.16
C ILE A 350 -6.29 -44.34 11.39
N LYS A 351 -5.18 -45.09 11.35
CA LYS A 351 -4.31 -45.32 12.50
C LYS A 351 -3.41 -44.12 12.88
N ASP A 352 -3.08 -43.22 11.95
CA ASP A 352 -2.00 -42.25 12.20
C ASP A 352 -2.37 -41.09 13.13
N ALA A 353 -3.61 -40.60 13.12
CA ALA A 353 -4.00 -39.46 13.96
C ALA A 353 -3.98 -39.78 15.47
N SER A 354 -4.17 -41.04 15.84
CA SER A 354 -4.20 -41.51 17.23
C SER A 354 -2.87 -42.06 17.76
N MET A 355 -1.89 -42.29 16.88
CA MET A 355 -0.62 -42.94 17.22
C MET A 355 0.28 -42.11 18.14
N ARG A 356 0.11 -40.79 18.20
CA ARG A 356 0.85 -39.91 19.14
C ARG A 356 0.59 -40.24 20.62
N LYS A 357 -0.52 -40.90 20.96
CA LYS A 357 -0.79 -41.37 22.34
C LYS A 357 -0.16 -42.73 22.64
N PHE A 358 0.25 -43.49 21.62
CA PHE A 358 0.85 -44.81 21.79
C PHE A 358 2.31 -44.68 22.24
N ASP A 359 3.09 -43.78 21.61
CA ASP A 359 4.51 -43.59 21.94
C ASP A 359 4.76 -43.10 23.37
N GLN A 360 3.98 -42.15 23.88
CA GLN A 360 4.13 -41.69 25.27
C GLN A 360 3.85 -42.78 26.32
N ARG A 361 2.99 -43.76 26.01
CA ARG A 361 2.73 -44.91 26.88
C ARG A 361 3.86 -45.92 26.83
N THR A 362 4.46 -46.12 25.66
CA THR A 362 5.61 -47.02 25.47
C THR A 362 6.87 -46.45 26.12
N GLU A 363 7.13 -45.15 25.97
CA GLU A 363 8.24 -44.46 26.65
C GLU A 363 8.10 -44.49 28.17
N ARG A 364 6.88 -44.28 28.71
CA ARG A 364 6.63 -44.41 30.16
C ARG A 364 6.82 -45.84 30.68
N ARG A 365 6.61 -46.86 29.85
CA ARG A 365 6.87 -48.26 30.20
C ARG A 365 8.36 -48.60 30.12
N LEU A 366 9.09 -48.02 29.18
CA LEU A 366 10.54 -48.18 29.05
C LEU A 366 11.32 -47.46 30.16
N ARG A 367 10.84 -46.30 30.63
CA ARG A 367 11.42 -45.59 31.80
C ARG A 367 11.12 -46.23 33.16
N LYS A 368 10.22 -47.21 33.21
CA LYS A 368 9.83 -47.94 34.44
C LYS A 368 10.47 -49.32 34.56
N LYS A 369 11.21 -49.76 33.53
CA LYS A 369 12.16 -50.87 33.60
C LYS A 369 13.54 -50.29 33.79
#